data_AF-A0A534IDY1-F1
#
_entry.id   AF-A0A534IDY1-F1
#
_cell.length_a   1.000
_cell.length_b   1.000
_cell.length_c   1.000
_cell.angle_alpha   90.00
_cell.angle_beta   90.00
_cell.angle_gamma   90.00
#
_symmetry.space_group_name_H-M   'P 1'
#
loop_
_entity.id
_entity.type
_entity.pdbx_description
1 polymer ?
#
loop_
_entity_poly.entity_id
_entity_poly.type
_entity_poly.pdbx_seq_one_letter_code
_entity_poly.pdbx_strand_id
1 'polypeptide(L)'
;MQRIEDRSFRPSFFVKVPPAELPDLQRRLGILDQVADTHVVMKRTGLAAETPEPLLEVVPRHYADLRDAARIVDSAGKYYEYELFDVDLRLTQRYFQDHGIFPMGLVAYDGAWRALEEHFALEYEVPDLKREALDVRVDAPAGIPRMDDRLLAASLGGDIVDGNEEDVLRGINALVEDRDPDIVFTDGGDAFVMPYLEKKARENGVDLRLGRDPGFHGTRSAKSYFTYGKIVYKPSQYLLKGRLHLDRGHFAVRESGFAGLVELSRLSTLPPQEQARLTP
;
A
#
# COMPACT_ATOMS: atom_id res chain seq x y z
N MET A 1 0.31 19.99 8.26
CA MET A 1 0.01 19.03 7.16
C MET A 1 -1.46 19.15 6.79
N GLN A 2 -1.79 19.23 5.50
CA GLN A 2 -3.18 19.24 5.04
C GLN A 2 -3.62 17.81 4.75
N ARG A 3 -4.68 17.34 5.42
CA ARG A 3 -5.31 16.05 5.14
C ARG A 3 -6.42 16.26 4.12
N ILE A 4 -6.40 15.49 3.04
CA ILE A 4 -7.41 15.50 1.99
C ILE A 4 -8.20 14.19 2.10
N GLU A 5 -9.53 14.30 2.22
CA GLU A 5 -10.43 13.15 2.23
C GLU A 5 -11.37 13.22 1.02
N ASP A 6 -11.18 12.31 0.08
CA ASP A 6 -12.08 12.13 -1.05
C ASP A 6 -13.06 10.98 -0.77
N ARG A 7 -14.29 11.34 -0.37
CA ARG A 7 -15.37 10.37 -0.13
C ARG A 7 -16.21 10.09 -1.37
N SER A 8 -15.94 10.76 -2.48
CA SER A 8 -16.63 10.55 -3.76
C SER A 8 -16.00 9.45 -4.60
N PHE A 9 -14.71 9.17 -4.44
CA PHE A 9 -14.03 8.13 -5.20
C PHE A 9 -14.69 6.75 -5.03
N ARG A 10 -15.05 6.10 -6.15
CA ARG A 10 -15.67 4.77 -6.19
C ARG A 10 -14.84 3.88 -7.12
N PRO A 11 -14.07 2.92 -6.60
CA PRO A 11 -13.30 2.02 -7.47
C PRO A 11 -14.26 1.06 -8.16
N SER A 12 -14.22 0.97 -9.48
CA SER A 12 -15.00 0.02 -10.28
C SER A 12 -14.10 -0.99 -11.01
N PHE A 13 -14.70 -2.03 -11.57
CA PHE A 13 -14.04 -2.93 -12.52
C PHE A 13 -14.94 -3.14 -13.73
N PHE A 14 -14.38 -3.65 -14.83
CA PHE A 14 -15.11 -3.77 -16.09
C PHE A 14 -15.22 -5.22 -16.52
N VAL A 15 -16.33 -5.55 -17.19
CA VAL A 15 -16.62 -6.90 -17.67
C VAL A 15 -17.01 -6.81 -19.13
N LYS A 16 -16.32 -7.58 -19.97
CA LYS A 16 -16.75 -7.84 -21.34
C LYS A 16 -17.49 -9.17 -21.37
N VAL A 17 -18.68 -9.14 -21.96
CA VAL A 17 -19.55 -10.30 -22.13
C VAL A 17 -20.13 -10.32 -23.54
N PRO A 18 -20.63 -11.47 -24.02
CA PRO A 18 -21.42 -11.52 -25.25
C PRO A 18 -22.57 -10.50 -25.22
N PRO A 19 -22.81 -9.72 -26.29
CA PRO A 19 -23.83 -8.66 -26.28
C PRO A 19 -25.24 -9.12 -25.88
N ALA A 20 -25.58 -10.38 -26.17
CA ALA A 20 -26.86 -10.99 -25.81
C ALA A 20 -27.01 -11.23 -24.29
N GLU A 21 -25.91 -11.37 -23.56
CA GLU A 21 -25.90 -11.68 -22.13
C GLU A 21 -25.82 -10.43 -21.25
N LEU A 22 -25.36 -9.31 -21.80
CA LEU A 22 -25.17 -8.05 -21.06
C LEU A 22 -26.42 -7.63 -20.26
N PRO A 23 -27.64 -7.61 -20.83
CA PRO A 23 -28.82 -7.22 -20.06
C PRO A 23 -29.16 -8.17 -18.91
N ASP A 24 -28.85 -9.46 -19.07
CA ASP A 24 -29.10 -10.46 -18.02
C ASP A 24 -28.10 -10.34 -16.88
N LEU A 25 -26.80 -10.24 -17.21
CA LEU A 25 -25.76 -10.01 -16.22
C LEU A 25 -26.03 -8.72 -15.44
N GLN A 26 -26.37 -7.62 -16.13
CA GLN A 26 -26.67 -6.34 -15.48
C GLN A 26 -27.82 -6.47 -14.48
N ARG A 27 -28.92 -7.15 -14.83
CA ARG A 27 -30.05 -7.40 -13.90
C ARG A 27 -29.62 -8.24 -12.70
N ARG A 28 -28.82 -9.28 -12.92
CA ARG A 28 -28.32 -10.16 -11.85
C ARG A 28 -27.39 -9.42 -10.89
N LEU A 29 -26.53 -8.55 -11.40
CA LEU A 29 -25.64 -7.74 -10.56
C LEU A 29 -26.40 -6.65 -9.79
N GLY A 30 -27.47 -6.09 -10.37
CA GLY A 30 -28.29 -5.06 -9.72
C GLY A 30 -29.03 -5.54 -8.45
N ILE A 31 -29.12 -6.84 -8.21
CA ILE A 31 -29.71 -7.41 -6.98
C ILE A 31 -28.66 -7.92 -5.98
N LEU A 32 -27.36 -7.84 -6.29
CA LEU A 32 -26.31 -8.27 -5.38
C LEU A 32 -26.01 -7.20 -4.32
N ASP A 33 -25.97 -7.60 -3.06
CA ASP A 33 -25.65 -6.70 -1.94
C ASP A 33 -24.25 -6.07 -2.10
N GLN A 34 -23.31 -6.80 -2.71
CA GLN A 34 -21.94 -6.35 -2.97
C GLN A 34 -21.84 -5.24 -4.01
N VAL A 35 -22.85 -5.06 -4.85
CA VAL A 35 -22.85 -4.12 -5.98
C VAL A 35 -23.71 -2.92 -5.60
N ALA A 36 -23.15 -1.73 -5.81
CA ALA A 36 -23.87 -0.46 -5.63
C ALA A 36 -24.54 -0.02 -6.93
N ASP A 37 -23.84 -0.13 -8.06
CA ASP A 37 -24.36 0.29 -9.36
C ASP A 37 -23.70 -0.48 -10.53
N THR A 38 -24.31 -0.39 -11.71
CA THR A 38 -23.77 -0.93 -12.96
C THR A 38 -24.07 -0.02 -14.13
N HIS A 39 -23.08 0.19 -15.00
CA HIS A 39 -23.23 1.05 -16.17
C HIS A 39 -22.66 0.40 -17.42
N VAL A 40 -23.29 0.63 -18.57
CA VAL A 40 -22.70 0.26 -19.85
C VAL A 40 -21.82 1.40 -20.32
N VAL A 41 -20.53 1.13 -20.47
CA VAL A 41 -19.52 2.12 -20.86
C VAL A 41 -18.80 1.68 -22.12
N MET A 42 -18.40 2.63 -22.96
CA MET A 42 -17.62 2.35 -24.17
C MET A 42 -16.14 2.51 -23.84
N LYS A 43 -15.39 1.41 -23.81
CA LYS A 43 -13.95 1.42 -23.50
C LYS A 43 -13.14 0.59 -24.49
N ARG A 44 -11.87 0.95 -24.65
CA ARG A 44 -10.90 0.16 -25.42
C ARG A 44 -10.34 -0.92 -24.49
N THR A 45 -10.35 -2.18 -24.93
CA THR A 45 -9.88 -3.34 -24.15
C THR A 45 -8.42 -3.71 -24.42
N GLY A 46 -7.79 -3.05 -25.39
CA GLY A 46 -6.39 -3.27 -25.71
C GLY A 46 -5.75 -2.08 -26.42
N LEU A 47 -4.42 -2.03 -26.39
CA LEU A 47 -3.61 -0.96 -26.99
C LEU A 47 -3.86 -0.82 -28.50
N ALA A 48 -4.04 -1.95 -29.19
CA ALA A 48 -4.29 -2.01 -30.63
C ALA A 48 -5.78 -1.88 -31.00
N ALA A 49 -6.71 -1.90 -30.04
CA ALA A 49 -8.14 -1.87 -30.34
C ALA A 49 -8.53 -0.47 -30.86
N GLU A 50 -8.83 -0.28 -32.14
CA GLU A 50 -9.08 1.08 -32.68
C GLU A 50 -10.40 1.69 -32.19
N THR A 51 -11.41 0.86 -31.96
CA THR A 51 -12.75 1.30 -31.55
C THR A 51 -13.06 0.86 -30.13
N PRO A 52 -13.64 1.75 -29.30
CA PRO A 52 -14.23 1.34 -28.03
C PRO A 52 -15.34 0.30 -28.23
N GLU A 53 -15.47 -0.64 -27.29
CA GLU A 53 -16.53 -1.64 -27.25
C GLU A 53 -17.34 -1.51 -25.95
N PRO A 54 -18.60 -1.98 -25.93
CA PRO A 54 -19.43 -1.89 -24.73
C PRO A 54 -18.94 -2.86 -23.66
N LEU A 55 -18.60 -2.32 -22.49
CA LEU A 55 -18.28 -3.04 -21.27
C LEU A 55 -19.33 -2.75 -20.21
N LEU A 56 -19.57 -3.73 -19.33
CA LEU A 56 -20.32 -3.52 -18.10
C LEU A 56 -19.36 -3.07 -17.00
N GLU A 57 -19.46 -1.81 -16.61
CA GLU A 57 -18.83 -1.30 -15.39
C GLU A 57 -19.63 -1.78 -14.18
N VAL A 58 -18.91 -2.34 -13.21
CA VAL A 58 -19.47 -2.82 -11.95
C VAL A 58 -18.89 -2.00 -10.81
N VAL A 59 -19.75 -1.24 -10.13
CA VAL A 59 -19.38 -0.41 -9.00
C VAL A 59 -19.70 -1.16 -7.71
N PRO A 60 -18.70 -1.65 -6.95
CA PRO A 60 -18.92 -2.32 -5.68
C PRO A 60 -19.38 -1.32 -4.61
N ARG A 61 -20.12 -1.82 -3.62
CA ARG A 61 -20.62 -1.02 -2.50
C ARG A 61 -19.50 -0.58 -1.56
N HIS A 62 -18.58 -1.49 -1.27
CA HIS A 62 -17.35 -1.19 -0.57
C HIS A 62 -16.17 -1.76 -1.35
N TYR A 63 -14.98 -1.16 -1.23
CA TYR A 63 -13.79 -1.66 -1.92
C TYR A 63 -13.45 -3.12 -1.55
N ALA A 64 -13.78 -3.55 -0.32
CA ALA A 64 -13.61 -4.94 0.11
C ALA A 64 -14.47 -5.92 -0.71
N ASP A 65 -15.63 -5.48 -1.20
CA ASP A 65 -16.59 -6.30 -1.96
C ASP A 65 -16.13 -6.54 -3.41
N LEU A 66 -15.19 -5.73 -3.92
CA LEU A 66 -14.74 -5.78 -5.31
C LEU A 66 -14.29 -7.17 -5.73
N ARG A 67 -13.46 -7.82 -4.90
CA ARG A 67 -12.91 -9.16 -5.22
C ARG A 67 -13.98 -10.22 -5.22
N ASP A 68 -14.94 -10.15 -4.31
CA ASP A 68 -16.00 -11.15 -4.22
C ASP A 68 -17.02 -10.95 -5.35
N ALA A 69 -17.38 -9.71 -5.67
CA ALA A 69 -18.18 -9.38 -6.84
C ALA A 69 -17.51 -9.87 -8.14
N ALA A 70 -16.21 -9.63 -8.32
CA ALA A 70 -15.47 -10.11 -9.47
C ALA A 70 -15.47 -11.64 -9.57
N ARG A 71 -15.30 -12.37 -8.47
CA ARG A 71 -15.39 -13.84 -8.46
C ARG A 71 -16.77 -14.36 -8.84
N ILE A 72 -17.84 -13.70 -8.38
CA ILE A 72 -19.21 -14.05 -8.75
C ILE A 72 -19.40 -13.88 -10.26
N VAL A 73 -18.97 -12.75 -10.81
CA VAL A 73 -19.00 -12.49 -12.27
C VAL A 73 -18.22 -13.55 -13.04
N ASP A 74 -16.97 -13.79 -12.64
CA ASP A 74 -16.07 -14.75 -13.30
C ASP A 74 -16.68 -16.16 -13.30
N SER A 75 -17.26 -16.59 -12.17
CA SER A 75 -17.96 -17.87 -12.07
C SER A 75 -19.22 -17.96 -12.95
N ALA A 76 -19.93 -16.84 -13.14
CA ALA A 76 -21.12 -16.78 -13.99
C ALA A 76 -20.75 -16.97 -15.47
N GLY A 77 -19.58 -16.49 -15.89
CA GLY A 77 -18.97 -16.75 -17.19
C GLY A 77 -18.13 -18.03 -17.24
N LYS A 78 -18.34 -18.97 -16.31
CA LYS A 78 -17.60 -20.25 -16.23
C LYS A 78 -16.08 -20.11 -16.19
N TYR A 79 -15.57 -18.96 -15.75
CA TYR A 79 -14.14 -18.61 -15.66
C TYR A 79 -13.39 -18.43 -16.99
N TYR A 80 -14.10 -18.40 -18.13
CA TYR A 80 -13.46 -18.20 -19.45
C TYR A 80 -14.33 -17.47 -20.48
N GLU A 81 -15.64 -17.37 -20.27
CA GLU A 81 -16.57 -16.70 -21.20
C GLU A 81 -16.59 -15.18 -20.99
N TYR A 82 -16.33 -14.71 -19.77
CA TYR A 82 -16.29 -13.29 -19.44
C TYR A 82 -14.86 -12.83 -19.26
N GLU A 83 -14.51 -11.69 -19.86
CA GLU A 83 -13.21 -11.06 -19.67
C GLU A 83 -13.38 -9.94 -18.63
N LEU A 84 -12.67 -10.06 -17.51
CA LEU A 84 -12.69 -9.06 -16.44
C LEU A 84 -11.45 -8.18 -16.54
N PHE A 85 -11.65 -6.87 -16.43
CA PHE A 85 -10.59 -5.87 -16.47
C PHE A 85 -10.57 -5.10 -15.16
N ASP A 86 -9.39 -4.59 -14.81
CA ASP A 86 -9.16 -3.78 -13.62
C ASP A 86 -9.67 -4.46 -12.34
N VAL A 87 -9.55 -5.78 -12.19
CA VAL A 87 -9.95 -6.49 -10.96
C VAL A 87 -8.81 -6.63 -9.95
N ASP A 88 -7.58 -6.51 -10.43
CA ASP A 88 -6.34 -6.72 -9.68
C ASP A 88 -5.59 -5.42 -9.35
N LEU A 89 -6.02 -4.28 -9.92
CA LEU A 89 -5.48 -2.96 -9.59
C LEU A 89 -5.70 -2.62 -8.12
N ARG A 90 -4.66 -2.07 -7.49
CA ARG A 90 -4.70 -1.60 -6.10
C ARG A 90 -5.49 -0.31 -5.99
N LEU A 91 -6.09 -0.06 -4.83
CA LEU A 91 -6.84 1.16 -4.56
C LEU A 91 -6.02 2.42 -4.86
N THR A 92 -4.75 2.45 -4.44
CA THR A 92 -3.82 3.56 -4.68
C THR A 92 -3.58 3.80 -6.16
N GLN A 93 -3.31 2.74 -6.94
CA GLN A 93 -3.16 2.83 -8.39
C GLN A 93 -4.41 3.36 -9.09
N ARG A 94 -5.60 2.87 -8.69
CA ARG A 94 -6.87 3.36 -9.26
C ARG A 94 -7.07 4.84 -8.97
N TYR A 95 -6.81 5.26 -7.74
CA TYR A 95 -6.93 6.65 -7.32
C TYR A 95 -6.00 7.55 -8.14
N PHE A 96 -4.75 7.13 -8.31
CA PHE A 96 -3.77 7.85 -9.12
C PHE A 96 -4.20 7.97 -10.59
N GLN A 97 -4.63 6.86 -11.19
CA GLN A 97 -5.08 6.82 -12.59
C GLN A 97 -6.32 7.68 -12.84
N ASP A 98 -7.33 7.58 -11.98
CA ASP A 98 -8.60 8.33 -12.11
C ASP A 98 -8.38 9.84 -12.03
N HIS A 99 -7.42 10.26 -11.20
CA HIS A 99 -7.10 11.67 -10.99
C HIS A 99 -5.94 12.17 -11.87
N GLY A 100 -5.34 11.33 -12.72
CA GLY A 100 -4.20 11.72 -13.55
C GLY A 100 -2.99 12.22 -12.75
N ILE A 101 -2.80 11.69 -11.54
CA ILE A 101 -1.66 11.99 -10.67
C ILE A 101 -0.87 10.71 -10.41
N PHE A 102 0.32 10.83 -9.83
CA PHE A 102 1.20 9.69 -9.64
C PHE A 102 2.08 9.89 -8.39
N PRO A 103 2.61 8.80 -7.80
CA PRO A 103 3.42 8.88 -6.59
C PRO A 103 4.63 9.78 -6.80
N MET A 104 4.99 10.56 -5.78
CA MET A 104 6.18 11.42 -5.77
C MET A 104 6.19 12.48 -6.88
N GLY A 105 5.05 12.75 -7.51
CA GLY A 105 4.89 13.88 -8.41
C GLY A 105 4.38 15.12 -7.70
N LEU A 106 4.84 16.28 -8.16
CA LEU A 106 4.31 17.57 -7.75
C LEU A 106 2.85 17.71 -8.21
N VAL A 107 1.97 18.03 -7.26
CA VAL A 107 0.53 18.15 -7.50
C VAL A 107 -0.03 19.42 -6.87
N ALA A 108 -1.10 19.95 -7.46
CA ALA A 108 -1.97 20.94 -6.84
C ALA A 108 -3.30 20.29 -6.44
N TYR A 109 -3.91 20.82 -5.39
CA TYR A 109 -5.27 20.46 -4.98
C TYR A 109 -6.06 21.72 -4.62
N ASP A 110 -7.09 22.01 -5.41
CA ASP A 110 -8.05 23.11 -5.24
C ASP A 110 -9.51 22.61 -5.18
N GLY A 111 -9.68 21.34 -4.77
CA GLY A 111 -10.94 20.58 -4.85
C GLY A 111 -10.88 19.48 -5.91
N ALA A 112 -9.97 19.60 -6.87
CA ALA A 112 -9.58 18.54 -7.78
C ALA A 112 -8.05 18.40 -7.80
N TRP A 113 -7.58 17.18 -8.07
CA TRP A 113 -6.15 16.94 -8.26
C TRP A 113 -5.70 17.43 -9.63
N ARG A 114 -4.50 17.99 -9.67
CA ARG A 114 -3.81 18.34 -10.92
C ARG A 114 -2.33 18.06 -10.79
N ALA A 115 -1.79 17.18 -11.65
CA ALA A 115 -0.35 17.04 -11.80
C ALA A 115 0.26 18.35 -12.31
N LEU A 116 1.33 18.80 -11.66
CA LEU A 116 2.10 19.99 -12.04
C LEU A 116 3.37 19.63 -12.83
N GLU A 117 3.52 18.35 -13.14
CA GLU A 117 4.66 17.76 -13.83
C GLU A 117 4.19 16.58 -14.68
N GLU A 118 5.00 16.21 -15.65
CA GLU A 118 4.74 15.07 -16.52
C GLU A 118 5.14 13.76 -15.84
N HIS A 119 4.27 12.75 -15.94
CA HIS A 119 4.44 11.45 -15.31
C HIS A 119 5.76 10.76 -15.72
N PHE A 120 6.08 10.83 -17.00
CA PHE A 120 7.28 10.21 -17.59
C PHE A 120 8.38 11.22 -17.91
N ALA A 121 8.40 12.37 -17.22
CA ALA A 121 9.49 13.32 -17.34
C ALA A 121 10.83 12.64 -17.02
N LEU A 122 11.82 12.83 -17.89
CA LEU A 122 13.18 12.31 -17.70
C LEU A 122 13.96 13.09 -16.62
N GLU A 123 13.60 14.36 -16.44
CA GLU A 123 14.20 15.27 -15.48
C GLU A 123 13.11 15.79 -14.55
N TYR A 124 13.28 15.57 -13.25
CA TYR A 124 12.39 16.03 -12.20
C TYR A 124 13.16 16.17 -10.89
N GLU A 125 12.65 17.00 -9.98
CA GLU A 125 13.23 17.16 -8.65
C GLU A 125 12.61 16.16 -7.67
N VAL A 126 13.45 15.46 -6.91
CA VAL A 126 12.98 14.63 -5.80
C VAL A 126 12.66 15.56 -4.63
N PRO A 127 11.45 15.48 -4.03
CA PRO A 127 11.10 16.35 -2.92
C PRO A 127 12.04 16.14 -1.73
N ASP A 128 12.38 17.24 -1.05
CA ASP A 128 13.22 17.22 0.14
C ASP A 128 12.42 16.72 1.35
N LEU A 129 12.35 15.40 1.47
CA LEU A 129 11.65 14.70 2.55
C LEU A 129 12.56 14.52 3.76
N LYS A 130 12.05 14.81 4.96
CA LYS A 130 12.76 14.54 6.22
C LYS A 130 12.85 13.03 6.47
N ARG A 131 14.05 12.53 6.75
CA ARG A 131 14.32 11.08 6.86
C ARG A 131 15.02 10.79 8.16
N GLU A 132 14.55 9.77 8.87
CA GLU A 132 15.14 9.33 10.12
C GLU A 132 15.24 7.81 10.15
N ALA A 133 16.32 7.29 10.76
CA ALA A 133 16.47 5.86 11.01
C ALA A 133 15.96 5.53 12.41
N LEU A 134 15.08 4.53 12.50
CA LEU A 134 14.63 3.91 13.73
C LEU A 134 15.43 2.62 13.97
N ASP A 135 16.19 2.61 15.07
CA ASP A 135 16.95 1.44 15.51
C ASP A 135 16.45 1.00 16.89
N VAL A 136 16.41 -0.31 17.12
CA VAL A 136 15.97 -0.90 18.40
C VAL A 136 17.08 -1.73 19.00
N ARG A 137 17.30 -1.59 20.31
CA ARG A 137 18.24 -2.40 21.07
C ARG A 137 17.47 -3.43 21.89
N VAL A 138 17.76 -4.70 21.63
CA VAL A 138 17.09 -5.84 22.24
C VAL A 138 18.11 -6.62 23.08
N ASP A 139 17.68 -7.10 24.23
CA ASP A 139 18.47 -8.00 25.07
C ASP A 139 18.48 -9.40 24.45
N ALA A 140 19.43 -9.66 23.55
CA ALA A 140 19.51 -10.88 22.75
C ALA A 140 20.59 -11.85 23.27
N PRO A 141 20.38 -12.55 24.41
CA PRO A 141 21.41 -13.40 25.03
C PRO A 141 21.81 -14.59 24.17
N ALA A 142 20.92 -15.03 23.27
CA ALA A 142 21.18 -16.11 22.31
C ALA A 142 21.98 -15.64 21.07
N GLY A 143 22.37 -14.36 21.01
CA GLY A 143 23.10 -13.74 19.89
C GLY A 143 22.22 -13.30 18.71
N ILE A 144 20.99 -13.80 18.61
CA ILE A 144 20.00 -13.39 17.61
C ILE A 144 18.74 -12.91 18.36
N PRO A 145 18.26 -11.67 18.10
CA PRO A 145 17.06 -11.14 18.74
C PRO A 145 15.82 -12.00 18.49
N ARG A 146 15.03 -12.21 19.55
CA ARG A 146 13.76 -12.96 19.53
C ARG A 146 12.60 -12.07 19.93
N MET A 147 11.40 -12.51 19.56
CA MET A 147 10.17 -11.75 19.85
C MET A 147 9.87 -11.60 21.35
N ASP A 148 10.37 -12.50 22.21
CA ASP A 148 10.17 -12.46 23.66
C ASP A 148 11.26 -11.67 24.40
N ASP A 149 12.38 -11.39 23.73
CA ASP A 149 13.52 -10.70 24.33
C ASP A 149 13.14 -9.28 24.77
N ARG A 150 13.78 -8.79 25.83
CA ARG A 150 13.44 -7.49 26.43
C ARG A 150 13.87 -6.32 25.53
N LEU A 151 13.00 -5.32 25.40
CA LEU A 151 13.33 -4.05 24.75
C LEU A 151 14.16 -3.20 25.72
N LEU A 152 15.39 -2.87 25.33
CA LEU A 152 16.33 -2.12 26.18
C LEU A 152 16.31 -0.63 25.90
N ALA A 153 16.30 -0.27 24.61
CA ALA A 153 16.32 1.11 24.15
C ALA A 153 15.90 1.18 22.68
N ALA A 154 15.61 2.39 22.21
CA ALA A 154 15.44 2.69 20.80
C ALA A 154 16.09 4.03 20.48
N SER A 155 16.38 4.26 19.20
CA SER A 155 16.84 5.57 18.74
C SER A 155 16.17 5.98 17.45
N LEU A 156 15.90 7.27 17.31
CA LEU A 156 15.40 7.89 16.09
C LEU A 156 16.32 9.06 15.72
N GLY A 157 17.02 8.96 14.59
CA GLY A 157 17.86 10.07 14.12
C GLY A 157 19.02 10.43 15.07
N GLY A 158 19.50 9.43 15.82
CA GLY A 158 20.57 9.58 16.81
C GLY A 158 20.12 9.90 18.23
N ASP A 159 18.87 10.34 18.45
CA ASP A 159 18.34 10.53 19.79
C ASP A 159 17.93 9.19 20.38
N ILE A 160 18.35 8.91 21.61
CA ILE A 160 18.16 7.62 22.27
C ILE A 160 17.09 7.77 23.37
N VAL A 161 16.21 6.78 23.45
CA VAL A 161 15.28 6.56 24.56
C VAL A 161 15.57 5.20 25.18
N ASP A 162 15.73 5.17 26.50
CA ASP A 162 15.96 3.98 27.30
C ASP A 162 15.03 3.95 28.53
N GLY A 163 15.03 2.85 29.28
CA GLY A 163 14.21 2.69 30.47
C GLY A 163 13.59 1.30 30.59
N ASN A 164 12.40 1.23 31.19
CA ASN A 164 11.56 0.04 31.05
C ASN A 164 10.92 -0.01 29.64
N GLU A 165 10.30 -1.13 29.26
CA GLU A 165 9.76 -1.27 27.90
C GLU A 165 8.67 -0.23 27.59
N GLU A 166 7.83 0.12 28.58
CA GLU A 166 6.81 1.17 28.45
C GLU A 166 7.45 2.54 28.19
N ASP A 167 8.49 2.91 28.94
CA ASP A 167 9.23 4.17 28.78
C ASP A 167 9.82 4.27 27.37
N VAL A 168 10.44 3.19 26.87
CA VAL A 168 11.02 3.15 25.52
C VAL A 168 9.94 3.30 24.47
N LEU A 169 8.81 2.59 24.59
CA LEU A 169 7.70 2.66 23.61
C LEU A 169 7.06 4.06 23.58
N ARG A 170 6.84 4.67 24.75
CA ARG A 170 6.35 6.06 24.84
C ARG A 170 7.38 7.06 24.33
N GLY A 171 8.66 6.80 24.59
CA GLY A 171 9.79 7.56 24.08
C GLY A 171 9.87 7.54 22.56
N ILE A 172 9.67 6.37 21.92
CA ILE A 172 9.60 6.25 20.46
C ILE A 172 8.48 7.14 19.89
N ASN A 173 7.28 7.08 20.49
CA ASN A 173 6.17 7.95 20.07
C ASN A 173 6.56 9.43 20.16
N ALA A 174 7.13 9.86 21.29
CA ALA A 174 7.54 11.24 21.51
C ALA A 174 8.60 11.69 20.49
N LEU A 175 9.60 10.84 20.21
CA LEU A 175 10.63 11.13 19.19
C LEU A 175 10.04 11.25 17.78
N VAL A 176 9.13 10.35 17.39
CA VAL A 176 8.48 10.38 16.07
C VAL A 176 7.57 11.60 15.93
N GLU A 177 6.88 12.00 17.00
CA GLU A 177 6.02 13.19 17.00
C GLU A 177 6.84 14.49 16.94
N ASP A 178 7.89 14.61 17.75
CA ASP A 178 8.77 15.78 17.79
C ASP A 178 9.54 15.97 16.48
N ARG A 179 10.15 14.89 15.97
CA ARG A 179 10.93 14.95 14.73
C ARG A 179 10.04 15.01 13.47
N ASP A 180 8.82 14.51 13.51
CA ASP A 180 7.89 14.43 12.37
C ASP A 180 8.55 14.00 11.02
N PRO A 181 9.27 12.87 10.96
CA PRO A 181 9.93 12.46 9.72
C PRO A 181 8.94 12.02 8.63
N ASP A 182 9.17 12.41 7.38
CA ASP A 182 8.38 11.91 6.26
C ASP A 182 8.70 10.45 5.95
N ILE A 183 9.94 10.04 6.22
CA ILE A 183 10.44 8.67 6.00
C ILE A 183 11.07 8.12 7.27
N VAL A 184 10.61 6.96 7.70
CA VAL A 184 11.23 6.15 8.75
C VAL A 184 11.93 4.97 8.11
N PHE A 185 13.25 4.93 8.22
CA PHE A 185 14.08 3.81 7.83
C PHE A 185 14.27 2.83 8.98
N THR A 186 14.34 1.54 8.66
CA THR A 186 14.68 0.48 9.62
C THR A 186 15.64 -0.52 8.96
N ASP A 187 16.32 -1.33 9.77
CA ASP A 187 17.01 -2.53 9.30
C ASP A 187 16.21 -3.77 9.74
N GLY A 188 15.62 -4.51 8.80
CA GLY A 188 14.77 -5.66 9.13
C GLY A 188 13.42 -5.24 9.74
N GLY A 189 12.86 -4.13 9.25
CA GLY A 189 11.59 -3.52 9.63
C GLY A 189 10.43 -4.50 9.63
N ASP A 190 10.06 -4.99 8.45
CA ASP A 190 8.91 -5.91 8.33
C ASP A 190 9.22 -7.29 8.91
N ALA A 191 10.49 -7.71 8.87
CA ALA A 191 10.91 -9.04 9.30
C ALA A 191 10.97 -9.17 10.83
N PHE A 192 11.37 -8.12 11.54
CA PHE A 192 11.60 -8.16 12.98
C PHE A 192 11.16 -6.89 13.71
N VAL A 193 11.70 -5.71 13.37
CA VAL A 193 11.56 -4.51 14.21
C VAL A 193 10.11 -4.11 14.42
N MET A 194 9.32 -4.02 13.35
CA MET A 194 7.92 -3.63 13.41
C MET A 194 7.03 -4.66 14.14
N PRO A 195 7.07 -5.97 13.81
CA PRO A 195 6.30 -6.96 14.58
C PRO A 195 6.76 -7.08 16.03
N TYR A 196 8.05 -6.91 16.31
CA TYR A 196 8.60 -6.88 17.65
C TYR A 196 8.02 -5.72 18.47
N LEU A 197 8.07 -4.50 17.92
CA LEU A 197 7.52 -3.32 18.56
C LEU A 197 5.99 -3.40 18.74
N GLU A 198 5.25 -3.93 17.76
CA GLU A 198 3.80 -4.16 17.88
C GLU A 198 3.48 -5.10 19.05
N LYS A 199 4.25 -6.20 19.16
CA LYS A 199 4.09 -7.15 20.27
C LYS A 199 4.39 -6.50 21.61
N LYS A 200 5.51 -5.79 21.74
CA LYS A 200 5.90 -5.10 22.98
C LYS A 200 4.92 -4.02 23.39
N ALA A 201 4.40 -3.26 22.42
CA ALA A 201 3.35 -2.28 22.63
C ALA A 201 2.10 -2.92 23.22
N ARG A 202 1.65 -4.04 22.64
CA ARG A 202 0.48 -4.79 23.14
C ARG A 202 0.70 -5.35 24.55
N GLU A 203 1.87 -5.90 24.85
CA GLU A 203 2.21 -6.46 26.17
C GLU A 203 2.24 -5.39 27.27
N ASN A 204 2.68 -4.17 26.93
CA ASN A 204 2.78 -3.06 27.87
C ASN A 204 1.54 -2.12 27.83
N GLY A 205 0.51 -2.44 27.05
CA GLY A 205 -0.70 -1.61 26.92
C GLY A 205 -0.44 -0.22 26.32
N VAL A 206 0.63 -0.07 25.54
CA VAL A 206 0.99 1.19 24.87
C VAL A 206 0.42 1.21 23.46
N ASP A 207 -0.26 2.30 23.10
CA ASP A 207 -0.65 2.58 21.72
C ASP A 207 0.55 3.16 20.96
N LEU A 208 1.25 2.32 20.21
CA LEU A 208 2.42 2.72 19.42
C LEU A 208 1.98 3.42 18.12
N ARG A 209 2.49 4.64 17.91
CA ARG A 209 2.05 5.57 16.85
C ARG A 209 3.22 6.00 15.98
N LEU A 210 3.66 5.08 15.13
CA LEU A 210 4.72 5.37 14.15
C LEU A 210 4.18 6.13 12.92
N GLY A 211 2.89 5.97 12.58
CA GLY A 211 2.23 6.76 11.53
C GLY A 211 1.68 8.08 12.05
N ARG A 212 1.33 8.99 11.14
CA ARG A 212 0.58 10.22 11.45
C ARG A 212 -0.89 9.94 11.75
N ASP A 213 -1.45 8.89 11.14
CA ASP A 213 -2.77 8.39 11.51
C ASP A 213 -2.67 7.12 12.40
N PRO A 214 -3.65 6.88 13.28
CA PRO A 214 -3.69 5.67 14.10
C PRO A 214 -3.77 4.35 13.31
N GLY A 215 -3.40 3.28 14.01
CA GLY A 215 -3.46 1.91 13.52
C GLY A 215 -2.12 1.42 13.02
N PHE A 216 -1.11 1.37 13.90
CA PHE A 216 0.11 0.63 13.65
C PHE A 216 -0.16 -0.87 13.80
N HIS A 217 -0.24 -1.58 12.67
CA HIS A 217 -0.43 -3.02 12.62
C HIS A 217 0.12 -3.56 11.29
N GLY A 218 0.50 -4.84 11.28
CA GLY A 218 0.91 -5.51 10.05
C GLY A 218 -0.26 -5.55 9.06
N THR A 219 -0.10 -4.91 7.90
CA THR A 219 -1.03 -5.01 6.79
C THR A 219 -0.67 -6.25 5.94
N ARG A 220 -1.67 -7.08 5.63
CA ARG A 220 -1.55 -8.42 5.00
C ARG A 220 -0.88 -9.47 5.89
N SER A 221 -1.50 -10.66 5.95
CA SER A 221 -0.93 -11.81 6.64
C SER A 221 0.36 -12.27 5.97
N ALA A 222 1.35 -12.66 6.79
CA ALA A 222 2.56 -13.31 6.33
C ALA A 222 2.25 -14.59 5.53
N LYS A 223 3.07 -14.87 4.51
CA LYS A 223 2.88 -16.03 3.63
C LYS A 223 4.22 -16.67 3.29
N SER A 224 4.23 -18.00 3.21
CA SER A 224 5.33 -18.76 2.66
C SER A 224 4.96 -19.25 1.26
N TYR A 225 5.86 -19.09 0.29
CA TYR A 225 5.68 -19.64 -1.05
C TYR A 225 6.95 -20.35 -1.52
N PHE A 226 6.77 -21.38 -2.34
CA PHE A 226 7.88 -22.15 -2.91
C PHE A 226 8.26 -21.55 -4.26
N THR A 227 9.51 -21.15 -4.42
CA THR A 227 10.04 -20.66 -5.70
C THR A 227 11.50 -21.10 -5.88
N TYR A 228 11.86 -21.55 -7.08
CA TYR A 228 13.22 -21.98 -7.44
C TYR A 228 13.87 -22.95 -6.43
N GLY A 229 13.12 -23.96 -5.96
CA GLY A 229 13.65 -24.94 -5.01
C GLY A 229 13.78 -24.45 -3.56
N LYS A 230 13.34 -23.22 -3.26
CA LYS A 230 13.43 -22.59 -1.94
C LYS A 230 12.05 -22.21 -1.41
N ILE A 231 11.87 -22.34 -0.09
CA ILE A 231 10.72 -21.76 0.61
C ILE A 231 11.11 -20.32 0.99
N VAL A 232 10.38 -19.35 0.46
CA VAL A 232 10.55 -17.93 0.79
C VAL A 232 9.43 -17.52 1.73
N TYR A 233 9.80 -17.00 2.90
CA TYR A 233 8.88 -16.41 3.86
C TYR A 233 8.75 -14.91 3.58
N LYS A 234 7.51 -14.44 3.34
CA LYS A 234 7.18 -13.03 3.19
C LYS A 234 6.47 -12.55 4.46
N PRO A 235 7.10 -11.69 5.28
CA PRO A 235 6.48 -11.18 6.49
C PRO A 235 5.28 -10.27 6.18
N SER A 236 4.48 -9.98 7.21
CA SER A 236 3.44 -8.96 7.16
C SER A 236 4.04 -7.60 6.81
N GLN A 237 3.31 -6.77 6.06
CA GLN A 237 3.82 -5.48 5.60
C GLN A 237 3.41 -4.38 6.59
N TYR A 238 4.36 -3.74 7.25
CA TYR A 238 4.05 -2.64 8.15
C TYR A 238 4.09 -1.33 7.37
N LEU A 239 2.91 -0.85 6.94
CA LEU A 239 2.76 0.43 6.28
C LEU A 239 2.44 1.50 7.32
N LEU A 240 3.14 2.63 7.27
CA LEU A 240 2.85 3.77 8.13
C LEU A 240 1.87 4.69 7.40
N LYS A 241 0.77 5.06 8.05
CA LYS A 241 -0.19 6.00 7.44
C LYS A 241 0.34 7.41 7.61
N GLY A 242 0.43 8.14 6.50
CA GLY A 242 0.97 9.50 6.48
C GLY A 242 2.49 9.60 6.65
N ARG A 243 3.24 8.51 6.81
CA ARG A 243 4.72 8.45 6.72
C ARG A 243 5.13 7.31 5.79
N LEU A 244 6.31 7.35 5.20
CA LEU A 244 6.85 6.21 4.47
C LEU A 244 7.69 5.35 5.43
N HIS A 245 7.37 4.05 5.53
CA HIS A 245 8.28 3.09 6.13
C HIS A 245 9.06 2.33 5.06
N LEU A 246 10.38 2.50 5.07
CA LEU A 246 11.31 1.88 4.15
C LEU A 246 12.32 1.03 4.92
N ASP A 247 12.24 -0.29 4.75
CA ASP A 247 13.27 -1.20 5.24
C ASP A 247 14.49 -1.13 4.31
N ARG A 248 15.66 -0.83 4.87
CA ARG A 248 16.94 -0.79 4.16
C ARG A 248 17.36 -2.18 3.64
N GLY A 249 16.81 -3.24 4.22
CA GLY A 249 17.00 -4.61 3.73
C GLY A 249 16.24 -4.92 2.43
N HIS A 250 15.24 -4.14 2.05
CA HIS A 250 14.51 -4.36 0.81
C HIS A 250 15.39 -4.05 -0.41
N PHE A 251 15.38 -4.95 -1.40
CA PHE A 251 16.23 -4.87 -2.58
C PHE A 251 16.15 -3.52 -3.30
N ALA A 252 14.95 -3.00 -3.57
CA ALA A 252 14.77 -1.70 -4.23
C ALA A 252 15.44 -0.55 -3.45
N VAL A 253 15.34 -0.54 -2.11
CA VAL A 253 15.96 0.50 -1.27
C VAL A 253 17.47 0.34 -1.27
N ARG A 254 17.96 -0.89 -1.13
CA ARG A 254 19.39 -1.20 -1.02
C ARG A 254 20.17 -0.93 -2.30
N GLU A 255 19.64 -1.36 -3.45
CA GLU A 255 20.36 -1.28 -4.73
C GLU A 255 20.20 0.08 -5.42
N SER A 256 19.02 0.70 -5.31
CA SER A 256 18.69 1.92 -6.05
C SER A 256 18.64 3.18 -5.18
N GLY A 257 18.76 3.02 -3.86
CA GLY A 257 18.56 4.10 -2.90
C GLY A 257 17.15 4.68 -2.95
N PHE A 258 16.96 5.82 -2.29
CA PHE A 258 15.65 6.49 -2.30
C PHE A 258 15.30 7.09 -3.67
N ALA A 259 16.26 7.68 -4.37
CA ALA A 259 16.02 8.29 -5.68
C ALA A 259 15.57 7.27 -6.73
N GLY A 260 16.21 6.10 -6.77
CA GLY A 260 15.78 5.02 -7.67
C GLY A 260 14.41 4.43 -7.27
N LEU A 261 14.12 4.36 -5.96
CA LEU A 261 12.78 3.97 -5.52
C LEU A 261 11.71 4.98 -5.97
N VAL A 262 12.01 6.28 -5.95
CA VAL A 262 11.12 7.34 -6.45
C VAL A 262 10.85 7.12 -7.94
N GLU A 263 11.89 6.91 -8.75
CA GLU A 263 11.74 6.63 -10.19
C GLU A 263 10.87 5.40 -10.44
N LEU A 264 11.16 4.29 -9.77
CA LEU A 264 10.37 3.06 -9.88
C LEU A 264 8.91 3.28 -9.47
N SER A 265 8.67 4.09 -8.44
CA SER A 265 7.32 4.41 -7.94
C SER A 265 6.52 5.23 -8.94
N ARG A 266 7.15 6.23 -9.57
CA ARG A 266 6.57 7.04 -10.65
C ARG A 266 6.18 6.12 -11.81
N LEU A 267 7.14 5.36 -12.36
CA LEU A 267 6.90 4.49 -13.52
C LEU A 267 5.82 3.42 -13.29
N SER A 268 5.77 2.82 -12.10
CA SER A 268 4.81 1.76 -11.77
C SER A 268 3.48 2.28 -11.22
N THR A 269 3.37 3.58 -10.94
CA THR A 269 2.22 4.21 -10.26
C THR A 269 1.94 3.59 -8.89
N LEU A 270 2.98 3.12 -8.19
CA LEU A 270 2.88 2.51 -6.87
C LEU A 270 3.54 3.39 -5.79
N PRO A 271 2.93 3.55 -4.60
CA PRO A 271 3.56 4.30 -3.53
C PRO A 271 4.93 3.71 -3.14
N PRO A 272 5.94 4.52 -2.76
CA PRO A 272 7.29 4.04 -2.45
C PRO A 272 7.35 2.90 -1.43
N GLN A 273 6.53 2.98 -0.37
CA GLN A 273 6.47 1.92 0.64
C GLN A 273 5.92 0.60 0.09
N GLU A 274 5.00 0.63 -0.88
CA GLU A 274 4.53 -0.59 -1.54
C GLU A 274 5.57 -1.10 -2.54
N GLN A 275 6.13 -0.18 -3.34
CA GLN A 275 7.11 -0.51 -4.38
C GLN A 275 8.36 -1.16 -3.81
N ALA A 276 8.83 -0.70 -2.65
CA ALA A 276 9.98 -1.29 -1.96
C ALA A 276 9.81 -2.79 -1.64
N ARG A 277 8.56 -3.29 -1.56
CA ARG A 277 8.21 -4.67 -1.13
C ARG A 277 7.85 -5.61 -2.29
N LEU A 278 7.97 -5.13 -3.53
CA LEU A 278 7.63 -5.90 -4.74
C LEU A 278 8.84 -6.52 -5.40
N THR A 279 10.03 -5.95 -5.21
CA THR A 279 11.28 -6.55 -5.67
C THR A 279 11.64 -7.78 -4.83
N PRO A 280 12.15 -8.87 -5.44
CA PRO A 280 12.55 -10.09 -4.74
C PRO A 280 13.55 -9.90 -3.61
#